data_AF-A0AA41FDC7-F1
#
_entry.id   AF-A0AA41FDC7-F1
#
_cell.length_a   1.000
_cell.length_b   1.000
_cell.length_c   1.000
_cell.angle_alpha   90.00
_cell.angle_beta   90.00
_cell.angle_gamma   90.00
#
_symmetry.space_group_name_H-M   'P 1'
#
loop_
_entity.id
_entity.type
_entity.pdbx_description
1 polymer ?
#
loop_
_entity_poly.entity_id
_entity_poly.type
_entity_poly.pdbx_seq_one_letter_code
_entity_poly.pdbx_strand_id
1 'polypeptide(L)'
;MAVYKPLVLGKDETDINKIMNKLYRFSRDLKFTIANLSIEDNIDNSVLDVLDNRDNKMRQISFSADGLTIDLKDYETGMHTSLEQTSEKISLLVDSGSVVETMLSRMELYGEYITLSTGQVVIQTQNMTLDKNGNATFAGDIIGGSINIGGKFIVDTTGKCYIAGSLTTETLNPPDGIYAEELEIYNDNDVINTVTGNIDCGDAYISEDLTCRRVYQTSDRRRKQDITPISEEAAAEALRAIIPAKYRFRDSQRSGIGCIAQEIYRNAGETLPMAARHEDCLVLPYGSYGAVYARMIQANQRRINVLKQEVKRRKEETSVKL
;
A
#
# COMPACT_ATOMS: atom_id res chain seq x y z
N MET A 1 6.66 -66.87 -27.42
CA MET A 1 7.56 -67.94 -26.94
C MET A 1 7.77 -68.97 -28.03
N ALA A 2 8.94 -68.98 -28.67
CA ALA A 2 9.30 -70.07 -29.58
C ALA A 2 9.47 -71.35 -28.75
N VAL A 3 8.58 -72.32 -28.92
CA VAL A 3 8.60 -73.58 -28.16
C VAL A 3 9.79 -74.41 -28.67
N TYR A 4 10.86 -74.46 -27.88
CA TYR A 4 12.01 -75.33 -28.13
C TYR A 4 11.54 -76.79 -28.23
N LYS A 5 11.65 -77.39 -29.41
CA LYS A 5 11.47 -78.85 -29.57
C LYS A 5 12.85 -79.51 -29.44
N PRO A 6 13.09 -80.31 -28.39
CA PRO A 6 14.38 -80.99 -28.23
C PRO A 6 14.63 -81.95 -29.39
N LEU A 7 15.90 -82.03 -29.81
CA LEU A 7 16.34 -83.03 -30.77
C LEU A 7 16.25 -84.42 -30.13
N VAL A 8 15.21 -85.18 -30.47
CA VAL A 8 15.05 -86.57 -30.03
C VAL A 8 15.61 -87.52 -31.08
N LEU A 9 16.73 -88.15 -30.75
CA LEU A 9 17.29 -89.28 -31.47
C LEU A 9 16.91 -90.55 -30.71
N GLY A 10 16.23 -91.49 -31.37
CA GLY A 10 15.96 -92.80 -30.77
C GLY A 10 17.27 -93.57 -30.61
N LYS A 11 17.43 -94.31 -29.50
CA LYS A 11 18.66 -95.10 -29.23
C LYS A 11 18.99 -96.14 -30.33
N ASP A 12 18.01 -96.49 -31.15
CA ASP A 12 18.10 -97.51 -32.19
C ASP A 12 18.09 -96.92 -33.61
N GLU A 13 18.14 -95.58 -33.74
CA GLU A 13 18.05 -94.89 -35.04
C GLU A 13 19.44 -94.82 -35.69
N THR A 14 19.73 -95.77 -36.58
CA THR A 14 21.04 -95.93 -37.26
C THR A 14 21.07 -95.39 -38.70
N ASP A 15 19.94 -94.89 -39.22
CA ASP A 15 19.85 -94.29 -40.55
C ASP A 15 20.50 -92.89 -40.59
N ILE A 16 21.72 -92.83 -41.11
CA ILE A 16 22.53 -91.61 -41.26
C ILE A 16 21.77 -90.51 -42.00
N ASN A 17 21.01 -90.81 -43.05
CA ASN A 17 20.32 -89.78 -43.82
C ASN A 17 19.21 -89.12 -43.00
N LYS A 18 18.55 -89.90 -42.15
CA LYS A 18 17.49 -89.43 -41.25
C LYS A 18 18.07 -88.62 -40.08
N ILE A 19 19.22 -89.04 -39.54
CA ILE A 19 19.99 -88.28 -38.53
C ILE A 19 20.45 -86.93 -39.10
N MET A 20 21.07 -86.94 -40.29
CA MET A 20 21.57 -85.72 -40.93
C MET A 20 20.45 -84.73 -41.22
N ASN A 21 19.31 -85.19 -41.73
CA ASN A 21 18.15 -84.31 -41.95
C ASN A 21 17.61 -83.70 -40.64
N LYS A 22 17.59 -84.45 -39.54
CA LYS A 22 17.21 -83.91 -38.22
C LYS A 22 18.24 -82.89 -37.71
N LEU A 23 19.53 -83.14 -37.91
CA LEU A 23 20.60 -82.20 -37.55
C LEU A 23 20.54 -80.90 -38.35
N TYR A 24 20.29 -80.99 -39.66
CA TYR A 24 20.15 -79.83 -40.53
C TYR A 24 18.93 -78.98 -40.17
N ARG A 25 17.79 -79.62 -39.85
CA ARG A 25 16.61 -78.89 -39.34
C ARG A 25 16.92 -78.22 -38.01
N PHE A 26 17.53 -78.93 -37.07
CA PHE A 26 17.92 -78.37 -35.78
C PHE A 26 18.87 -77.17 -35.92
N SER A 27 19.90 -77.27 -36.77
CA SER A 27 20.83 -76.17 -37.02
C SER A 27 20.15 -74.94 -37.64
N ARG A 28 19.19 -75.15 -38.55
CA ARG A 28 18.42 -74.06 -39.17
C ARG A 28 17.49 -73.37 -38.17
N ASP A 29 16.83 -74.14 -37.31
CA ASP A 29 15.96 -73.61 -36.25
C ASP A 29 16.78 -72.85 -35.19
N LEU A 30 17.99 -73.34 -34.86
CA LEU A 30 18.90 -72.67 -33.93
C LEU A 30 19.39 -71.33 -34.50
N LYS A 31 19.75 -71.29 -35.78
CA LYS A 31 20.16 -70.06 -36.48
C LYS A 31 19.02 -69.04 -36.56
N PHE A 32 17.79 -69.49 -36.79
CA PHE A 32 16.60 -68.63 -36.78
C PHE A 32 16.27 -68.11 -35.38
N THR A 33 16.53 -68.90 -34.34
CA THR A 33 16.30 -68.50 -32.95
C THR A 33 17.31 -67.43 -32.54
N ILE A 34 18.60 -67.65 -32.81
CA ILE A 34 19.67 -66.71 -32.43
C ILE A 34 19.59 -65.39 -33.22
N ALA A 35 19.23 -65.43 -34.52
CA ALA A 35 19.13 -64.23 -35.33
C ALA A 35 17.93 -63.33 -34.99
N ASN A 36 16.98 -63.82 -34.16
CA ASN A 36 15.80 -63.08 -33.72
C ASN A 36 15.84 -62.68 -32.24
N LEU A 37 16.98 -62.82 -31.56
CA LEU A 37 17.16 -62.31 -30.20
C LEU A 37 17.62 -60.85 -30.26
N SER A 38 16.88 -59.92 -29.63
CA SER A 38 17.33 -58.53 -29.47
C SER A 38 18.37 -58.43 -28.34
N ILE A 39 19.04 -57.28 -28.20
CA ILE A 39 19.98 -57.03 -27.09
C ILE A 39 19.25 -57.17 -25.73
N GLU A 40 17.95 -56.86 -25.68
CA GLU A 40 17.11 -57.04 -24.48
C GLU A 40 16.90 -58.51 -24.13
N ASP A 41 16.98 -59.43 -25.11
CA ASP A 41 16.84 -60.88 -24.87
C ASP A 41 18.15 -61.55 -24.40
N ASN A 42 19.29 -60.82 -24.41
CA ASN A 42 20.62 -61.41 -24.24
C ASN A 42 21.46 -60.78 -23.10
N ILE A 43 20.89 -59.82 -22.38
CA ILE A 43 21.44 -59.32 -21.11
C ILE A 43 20.56 -59.88 -20.00
N ASP A 44 21.16 -60.60 -19.05
CA ASP A 44 20.42 -61.08 -17.89
C ASP A 44 19.99 -59.87 -17.03
N ASN A 45 18.72 -59.82 -16.59
CA ASN A 45 18.21 -58.74 -15.73
C ASN A 45 19.09 -58.51 -14.49
N SER A 46 19.81 -59.55 -14.05
CA SER A 46 20.76 -59.47 -12.93
C SER A 46 21.96 -58.54 -13.16
N VAL A 47 22.35 -58.22 -14.41
CA VAL A 47 23.49 -57.33 -14.69
C VAL A 47 23.11 -55.85 -14.58
N LEU A 48 21.84 -55.52 -14.82
CA LEU A 48 21.28 -54.19 -14.54
C LEU A 48 20.99 -54.03 -13.03
N ASP A 49 20.51 -55.08 -12.35
CA ASP A 49 20.28 -55.08 -10.89
C ASP A 49 21.58 -54.94 -10.05
N VAL A 50 22.73 -55.44 -10.54
CA VAL A 50 24.02 -55.45 -9.80
C VAL A 50 24.75 -54.09 -9.77
N LEU A 51 24.39 -53.13 -10.63
CA LEU A 51 24.92 -51.76 -10.56
C LEU A 51 24.17 -50.87 -9.54
N ASP A 52 23.06 -51.38 -8.98
CA ASP A 52 22.03 -50.63 -8.25
C ASP A 52 21.96 -50.92 -6.74
N ASN A 53 22.90 -51.65 -6.14
CA ASN A 53 22.95 -51.81 -4.67
C ASN A 53 24.40 -51.89 -4.16
N ARG A 54 24.96 -50.76 -3.70
CA ARG A 54 26.20 -50.71 -2.91
C ARG A 54 25.95 -49.89 -1.65
N ASP A 55 26.42 -50.38 -0.51
CA ASP A 55 26.40 -49.69 0.79
C ASP A 55 25.02 -49.11 1.17
N ASN A 56 23.98 -49.95 1.16
CA ASN A 56 22.59 -49.56 1.50
C ASN A 56 21.98 -48.42 0.67
N LYS A 57 22.56 -48.13 -0.50
CA LYS A 57 22.02 -47.16 -1.47
C LYS A 57 21.55 -47.89 -2.71
N MET A 58 20.29 -47.66 -3.06
CA MET A 58 19.70 -48.09 -4.31
C MET A 58 19.58 -46.90 -5.27
N ARG A 59 20.12 -47.06 -6.46
CA ARG A 59 19.84 -46.16 -7.57
C ARG A 59 18.88 -46.87 -8.52
N GLN A 60 18.14 -46.14 -9.31
CA GLN A 60 17.39 -46.67 -10.46
C GLN A 60 17.38 -45.59 -11.53
N ILE A 61 17.82 -45.93 -12.74
CA ILE A 61 17.74 -45.03 -13.90
C ILE A 61 16.96 -45.75 -14.99
N SER A 62 15.83 -45.18 -15.38
CA SER A 62 15.00 -45.66 -16.48
C SER A 62 14.92 -44.59 -17.56
N PHE A 63 15.15 -45.00 -18.81
CA PHE A 63 15.00 -44.14 -19.98
C PHE A 63 14.23 -44.89 -21.05
N SER A 64 13.06 -44.37 -21.42
CA SER A 64 12.19 -44.95 -22.44
C SER A 64 11.62 -43.87 -23.36
N ALA A 65 10.82 -44.28 -24.34
CA ALA A 65 10.08 -43.36 -25.20
C ALA A 65 9.07 -42.50 -24.41
N ASP A 66 8.66 -42.94 -23.22
CA ASP A 66 7.67 -42.28 -22.37
C ASP A 66 8.31 -41.23 -21.45
N GLY A 67 9.63 -41.30 -21.20
CA GLY A 67 10.32 -40.34 -20.36
C GLY A 67 11.62 -40.85 -19.73
N LEU A 68 12.15 -40.01 -18.84
CA LEU A 68 13.32 -40.27 -18.00
C LEU A 68 12.87 -40.34 -16.53
N THR A 69 13.31 -41.37 -15.81
CA THR A 69 13.13 -41.47 -14.37
C THR A 69 14.48 -41.78 -13.71
N ILE A 70 14.83 -41.01 -12.69
CA ILE A 70 16.00 -41.24 -11.85
C ILE A 70 15.50 -41.31 -10.41
N ASP A 71 15.74 -42.43 -9.74
CA ASP A 71 15.41 -42.63 -8.34
C ASP A 71 16.68 -42.98 -7.56
N LEU A 72 16.89 -42.37 -6.40
CA LEU A 72 18.00 -42.63 -5.51
C LEU A 72 17.47 -42.75 -4.09
N LYS A 73 17.64 -43.93 -3.49
CA LYS A 73 17.24 -44.25 -2.12
C LYS A 73 18.46 -44.64 -1.31
N ASP A 74 18.63 -44.01 -0.16
CA ASP A 74 19.63 -44.34 0.84
C ASP A 74 18.90 -44.85 2.09
N TYR A 75 19.00 -46.16 2.30
CA TYR A 75 18.29 -46.85 3.38
C TYR A 75 18.93 -46.63 4.76
N GLU A 76 20.15 -46.07 4.83
CA GLU A 76 20.80 -45.72 6.10
C GLU A 76 20.34 -44.35 6.62
N THR A 77 20.26 -43.37 5.72
CA THR A 77 19.90 -41.97 6.09
C THR A 77 18.42 -41.66 5.89
N GLY A 78 17.67 -42.57 5.24
CA GLY A 78 16.29 -42.33 4.83
C GLY A 78 16.17 -41.29 3.72
N MET A 79 17.25 -41.02 2.97
CA MET A 79 17.23 -40.09 1.84
C MET A 79 16.59 -40.73 0.61
N HIS A 80 15.63 -40.05 0.01
CA HIS A 80 15.01 -40.37 -1.26
C HIS A 80 15.04 -39.15 -2.17
N THR A 81 15.80 -39.22 -3.26
CA THR A 81 15.78 -38.23 -4.33
C THR A 81 15.17 -38.85 -5.57
N SER A 82 14.28 -38.14 -6.25
CA SER A 82 13.64 -38.60 -7.48
C SER A 82 13.55 -37.47 -8.51
N LEU A 83 13.82 -37.79 -9.77
CA LEU A 83 13.60 -36.92 -10.92
C LEU A 83 12.78 -37.69 -11.96
N GLU A 84 11.63 -37.16 -12.33
CA GLU A 84 10.77 -37.70 -13.37
C GLU A 84 10.56 -36.65 -14.45
N GLN A 85 10.84 -37.00 -15.70
CA GLN A 85 10.64 -36.14 -16.86
C GLN A 85 9.86 -36.90 -17.92
N THR A 86 8.72 -36.36 -18.33
CA THR A 86 7.92 -36.87 -19.45
C THR A 86 7.73 -35.77 -20.50
N SER A 87 6.93 -36.02 -21.53
CA SER A 87 6.49 -34.96 -22.46
C SER A 87 5.61 -33.89 -21.80
N GLU A 88 5.06 -34.19 -20.62
CA GLU A 88 4.05 -33.35 -19.97
C GLU A 88 4.56 -32.63 -18.72
N LYS A 89 5.56 -33.19 -18.03
CA LYS A 89 6.03 -32.65 -16.74
C LYS A 89 7.51 -32.89 -16.50
N ILE A 90 8.06 -32.06 -15.62
CA ILE A 90 9.32 -32.30 -14.93
C ILE A 90 9.01 -32.23 -13.44
N SER A 91 9.31 -33.30 -12.69
CA SER A 91 9.07 -33.42 -11.26
C SER A 91 10.38 -33.75 -10.53
N LEU A 92 10.63 -33.05 -9.43
CA LEU A 92 11.80 -33.23 -8.57
C LEU A 92 11.36 -33.46 -7.12
N LEU A 93 11.89 -34.50 -6.51
CA LEU A 93 11.72 -34.83 -5.09
C LEU A 93 13.09 -34.92 -4.43
N VAL A 94 13.23 -34.30 -3.26
CA VAL A 94 14.35 -34.52 -2.34
C VAL A 94 13.74 -34.67 -0.94
N ASP A 95 13.73 -35.89 -0.45
CA ASP A 95 13.34 -36.27 0.89
C ASP A 95 14.60 -36.80 1.59
N SER A 96 14.85 -36.39 2.82
CA SER A 96 15.91 -37.00 3.62
C SER A 96 15.59 -36.86 5.08
N GLY A 97 15.82 -37.95 5.83
CA GLY A 97 15.34 -38.17 7.19
C GLY A 97 15.82 -37.17 8.24
N SER A 98 16.49 -36.08 7.85
CA SER A 98 16.85 -34.94 8.72
C SER A 98 17.22 -33.65 7.96
N VAL A 99 16.81 -33.45 6.70
CA VAL A 99 16.98 -32.13 6.05
C VAL A 99 15.91 -31.17 6.56
N VAL A 100 16.39 -30.28 7.43
CA VAL A 100 15.89 -28.96 7.82
C VAL A 100 14.60 -28.55 7.09
N GLU A 101 13.57 -28.18 7.87
CA GLU A 101 12.25 -27.63 7.50
C GLU A 101 12.23 -26.52 6.42
N THR A 102 13.37 -26.10 5.89
CA THR A 102 13.54 -24.97 4.96
C THR A 102 13.72 -25.39 3.49
N MET A 103 13.93 -26.67 3.15
CA MET A 103 14.24 -27.11 1.77
C MET A 103 13.32 -28.18 1.16
N LEU A 104 12.07 -28.28 1.61
CA LEU A 104 11.03 -29.00 0.84
C LEU A 104 10.64 -28.19 -0.40
N SER A 105 11.54 -28.08 -1.37
CA SER A 105 11.33 -27.41 -2.66
C SER A 105 10.69 -28.37 -3.66
N ARG A 106 9.36 -28.53 -3.61
CA ARG A 106 8.62 -29.19 -4.71
C ARG A 106 8.33 -28.13 -5.77
N MET A 107 9.10 -28.16 -6.85
CA MET A 107 8.89 -27.32 -8.03
C MET A 107 8.41 -28.19 -9.19
N GLU A 108 7.21 -27.90 -9.70
CA GLU A 108 6.62 -28.59 -10.84
C GLU A 108 6.42 -27.58 -11.97
N LEU A 109 6.97 -27.90 -13.14
CA LEU A 109 6.88 -27.07 -14.34
C LEU A 109 5.96 -27.74 -15.36
N TYR A 110 4.87 -27.06 -15.67
CA TYR A 110 3.95 -27.40 -16.75
C TYR A 110 4.13 -26.37 -17.87
N GLY A 111 3.80 -26.73 -19.11
CA GLY A 111 3.96 -25.83 -20.26
C GLY A 111 3.23 -24.47 -20.13
N GLU A 112 2.31 -24.33 -19.19
CA GLU A 112 1.46 -23.14 -18.98
C GLU A 112 1.61 -22.48 -17.59
N TYR A 113 2.23 -23.13 -16.59
CA TYR A 113 2.36 -22.58 -15.22
C TYR A 113 3.49 -23.21 -14.40
N ILE A 114 3.82 -22.55 -13.28
CA ILE A 114 4.90 -22.92 -12.35
C ILE A 114 4.31 -23.15 -10.96
N THR A 115 4.65 -24.29 -10.34
CA THR A 115 4.37 -24.59 -8.94
C THR A 115 5.65 -24.43 -8.11
N LEU A 116 5.60 -23.69 -7.01
CA LEU A 116 6.68 -23.54 -6.02
C LEU A 116 6.15 -23.92 -4.64
N SER A 117 6.67 -24.98 -4.03
CA SER A 117 6.45 -25.27 -2.60
C SER A 117 7.78 -25.08 -1.90
N THR A 118 7.96 -24.06 -1.05
CA THR A 118 9.13 -23.89 -0.15
C THR A 118 8.63 -23.26 1.15
N GLY A 119 9.38 -23.38 2.26
CA GLY A 119 8.97 -22.92 3.59
C GLY A 119 8.77 -21.39 3.77
N GLN A 120 8.85 -20.58 2.71
CA GLN A 120 8.64 -19.12 2.77
C GLN A 120 7.71 -18.59 1.66
N VAL A 121 6.91 -19.46 1.02
CA VAL A 121 5.82 -19.02 0.12
C VAL A 121 4.54 -19.75 0.51
N VAL A 122 3.64 -19.06 1.22
CA VAL A 122 2.31 -19.55 1.58
C VAL A 122 1.28 -18.84 0.70
N ILE A 123 0.79 -19.49 -0.36
CA ILE A 123 -0.30 -18.97 -1.20
C ILE A 123 -1.61 -19.60 -0.71
N GLN A 124 -2.37 -18.88 0.13
CA GLN A 124 -3.74 -19.26 0.50
C GLN A 124 -4.73 -18.67 -0.51
N THR A 125 -5.12 -19.47 -1.49
CA THR A 125 -5.81 -19.06 -2.73
C THR A 125 -7.32 -18.74 -2.60
N GLN A 126 -7.89 -18.62 -1.40
CA GLN A 126 -9.29 -18.13 -1.28
C GLN A 126 -9.41 -16.63 -1.51
N ASN A 127 -8.40 -15.88 -1.08
CA ASN A 127 -8.44 -14.43 -1.03
C ASN A 127 -7.44 -13.78 -1.99
N MET A 128 -6.89 -14.53 -2.95
CA MET A 128 -5.99 -14.03 -3.97
C MET A 128 -6.24 -14.74 -5.30
N THR A 129 -6.45 -13.99 -6.39
CA THR A 129 -6.54 -14.54 -7.75
C THR A 129 -5.58 -13.82 -8.68
N LEU A 130 -4.90 -14.56 -9.56
CA LEU A 130 -4.17 -14.03 -10.72
C LEU A 130 -4.81 -14.61 -11.98
N ASP A 131 -5.36 -13.78 -12.87
CA ASP A 131 -6.00 -14.26 -14.10
C ASP A 131 -5.04 -14.27 -15.30
N LYS A 132 -5.45 -14.91 -16.40
CA LYS A 132 -4.69 -14.97 -17.66
C LYS A 132 -4.41 -13.61 -18.31
N ASN A 133 -5.16 -12.58 -17.93
CA ASN A 133 -4.99 -11.22 -18.42
C ASN A 133 -3.99 -10.44 -17.54
N GLY A 134 -3.48 -11.05 -16.46
CA GLY A 134 -2.54 -10.43 -15.51
C GLY A 134 -3.21 -9.66 -14.39
N ASN A 135 -4.53 -9.80 -14.18
CA ASN A 135 -5.21 -9.14 -13.07
C ASN A 135 -4.95 -9.90 -11.78
N ALA A 136 -4.45 -9.20 -10.76
CA ALA A 136 -4.32 -9.69 -9.40
C ALA A 136 -5.45 -9.11 -8.51
N THR A 137 -6.23 -9.96 -7.87
CA THR A 137 -7.27 -9.56 -6.90
C THR A 137 -6.90 -10.08 -5.53
N PHE A 138 -7.06 -9.26 -4.49
CA PHE A 138 -6.91 -9.65 -3.09
C PHE A 138 -8.24 -9.38 -2.37
N ALA A 139 -8.76 -10.34 -1.61
CA ALA A 139 -9.98 -10.20 -0.80
C ALA A 139 -9.71 -10.09 0.71
N GLY A 140 -8.43 -10.11 1.11
CA GLY A 140 -7.97 -9.91 2.48
C GLY A 140 -6.99 -8.73 2.59
N ASP A 141 -6.46 -8.51 3.80
CA ASP A 141 -5.53 -7.41 4.06
C ASP A 141 -4.17 -7.65 3.38
N ILE A 142 -3.59 -6.57 2.86
CA ILE A 142 -2.18 -6.54 2.43
C ILE A 142 -1.38 -5.87 3.56
N ILE A 143 -0.82 -6.68 4.46
CA ILE A 143 -0.12 -6.21 5.68
C ILE A 143 1.40 -6.39 5.51
N GLY A 144 2.17 -5.32 5.73
CA GLY A 144 3.63 -5.40 5.88
C GLY A 144 4.45 -5.48 4.59
N GLY A 145 3.87 -5.14 3.43
CA GLY A 145 4.57 -5.13 2.15
C GLY A 145 4.68 -3.74 1.52
N SER A 146 5.80 -3.48 0.84
CA SER A 146 5.86 -2.38 -0.12
C SER A 146 5.10 -2.78 -1.39
N ILE A 147 4.10 -2.01 -1.80
CA ILE A 147 3.41 -2.21 -3.08
C ILE A 147 4.09 -1.29 -4.10
N ASN A 148 4.40 -1.77 -5.30
CA ASN A 148 4.84 -0.91 -6.40
C ASN A 148 4.24 -1.42 -7.71
N ILE A 149 3.21 -0.73 -8.18
CA ILE A 149 2.54 -1.04 -9.46
C ILE A 149 3.07 -0.07 -10.50
N GLY A 150 4.12 -0.49 -11.23
CA GLY A 150 4.67 0.24 -12.36
C GLY A 150 5.13 1.68 -12.04
N GLY A 151 5.53 1.94 -10.79
CA GLY A 151 5.91 3.27 -10.30
C GLY A 151 4.74 4.24 -10.12
N LYS A 152 3.50 3.78 -10.29
CA LYS A 152 2.29 4.62 -10.26
C LYS A 152 1.44 4.44 -9.03
N PHE A 153 1.47 3.29 -8.38
CA PHE A 153 0.87 3.10 -7.06
C PHE A 153 1.93 2.47 -6.18
N ILE A 154 2.49 3.26 -5.27
CA ILE A 154 3.58 2.86 -4.41
C ILE A 154 3.14 2.97 -2.97
N VAL A 155 3.15 1.88 -2.23
CA VAL A 155 3.14 1.90 -0.76
C VAL A 155 4.54 1.52 -0.33
N ASP A 156 5.28 2.39 0.35
CA ASP A 156 6.62 2.06 0.82
C ASP A 156 6.60 1.26 2.14
N THR A 157 7.77 0.81 2.60
CA THR A 157 7.89 0.03 3.86
C THR A 157 7.53 0.83 5.11
N THR A 158 7.39 2.15 5.01
CA THR A 158 6.94 3.04 6.09
C THR A 158 5.44 3.32 6.04
N GLY A 159 4.74 2.76 5.03
CA GLY A 159 3.30 2.92 4.83
C GLY A 159 2.91 4.17 4.05
N LYS A 160 3.87 4.94 3.51
CA LYS A 160 3.55 6.10 2.67
C LYS A 160 3.01 5.65 1.33
N CYS A 161 1.86 6.19 0.93
CA CYS A 161 1.21 5.90 -0.34
C CYS A 161 1.46 7.03 -1.35
N TYR A 162 2.01 6.69 -2.51
CA TYR A 162 2.17 7.56 -3.67
C TYR A 162 1.33 7.04 -4.83
N ILE A 163 0.56 7.93 -5.44
CA ILE A 163 -0.31 7.61 -6.57
C ILE A 163 -0.01 8.58 -7.72
N ALA A 164 0.54 8.07 -8.82
CA ALA A 164 0.72 8.80 -10.06
C ALA A 164 -0.57 8.72 -10.88
N GLY A 165 -1.37 9.78 -10.84
CA GLY A 165 -2.64 9.93 -11.56
C GLY A 165 -3.83 10.13 -10.64
N SER A 166 -5.02 9.77 -11.12
CA SER A 166 -6.26 9.91 -10.35
C SER A 166 -6.53 8.71 -9.45
N LEU A 167 -6.75 8.95 -8.16
CA LEU A 167 -7.41 7.99 -7.27
C LEU A 167 -8.93 8.23 -7.31
N THR A 168 -9.66 7.32 -7.94
CA THR A 168 -11.13 7.32 -7.92
C THR A 168 -11.60 6.24 -6.95
N THR A 169 -12.25 6.64 -5.87
CA THR A 169 -12.85 5.71 -4.89
C THR A 169 -14.24 6.20 -4.49
N GLU A 170 -15.15 5.26 -4.25
CA GLU A 170 -16.48 5.54 -3.73
C GLU A 170 -16.43 6.00 -2.25
N THR A 171 -15.46 5.50 -1.48
CA THR A 171 -15.26 5.89 -0.08
C THR A 171 -13.77 6.02 0.21
N LEU A 172 -13.35 7.22 0.61
CA LEU A 172 -12.04 7.50 1.22
C LEU A 172 -12.27 8.04 2.64
N ASN A 173 -12.88 7.21 3.49
CA ASN A 173 -13.23 7.59 4.86
C ASN A 173 -12.87 6.45 5.82
N PRO A 174 -11.61 6.39 6.29
CA PRO A 174 -11.23 5.48 7.36
C PRO A 174 -12.10 5.73 8.60
N PRO A 175 -12.35 4.74 9.48
CA PRO A 175 -13.15 4.91 10.70
C PRO A 175 -12.71 6.10 11.56
N ASP A 176 -11.42 6.43 11.54
CA ASP A 176 -10.85 7.54 12.29
C ASP A 176 -10.56 8.78 11.41
N GLY A 177 -10.90 8.75 10.12
CA GLY A 177 -10.59 9.80 9.14
C GLY A 177 -9.22 9.62 8.46
N ILE A 178 -8.92 10.49 7.50
CA ILE A 178 -7.60 10.51 6.84
C ILE A 178 -6.64 11.29 7.75
N TYR A 179 -5.74 10.58 8.44
CA TYR A 179 -4.62 11.21 9.13
C TYR A 179 -3.41 11.26 8.22
N ALA A 180 -2.93 12.48 7.98
CA ALA A 180 -1.60 12.72 7.46
C ALA A 180 -0.96 13.79 8.34
N GLU A 181 0.31 13.61 8.70
CA GLU A 181 1.10 14.65 9.36
C GLU A 181 1.15 15.91 8.47
N GLU A 182 1.26 15.70 7.15
CA GLU A 182 1.13 16.71 6.10
C GLU A 182 0.28 16.14 4.95
N LEU A 183 -0.84 16.78 4.64
CA LEU A 183 -1.67 16.45 3.47
C LEU A 183 -1.49 17.53 2.40
N GLU A 184 -0.64 17.26 1.41
CA GLU A 184 -0.49 18.13 0.25
C GLU A 184 -1.29 17.55 -0.93
N ILE A 185 -2.25 18.34 -1.44
CA ILE A 185 -3.05 17.98 -2.62
C ILE A 185 -2.67 18.93 -3.74
N TYR A 186 -1.88 18.44 -4.70
CA TYR A 186 -1.49 19.18 -5.89
C TYR A 186 -2.51 18.97 -7.01
N ASN A 187 -2.90 20.06 -7.67
CA ASN A 187 -3.63 20.03 -8.93
C ASN A 187 -3.05 21.08 -9.86
N ASP A 188 -2.55 20.66 -11.02
CA ASP A 188 -1.99 21.53 -12.05
C ASP A 188 -3.04 22.47 -12.69
N ASN A 189 -4.33 22.30 -12.35
CA ASN A 189 -5.47 23.02 -12.95
C ASN A 189 -6.24 23.95 -11.98
N ASP A 190 -5.56 24.61 -11.03
CA ASP A 190 -6.09 25.73 -10.22
C ASP A 190 -7.32 25.47 -9.31
N VAL A 191 -7.84 24.25 -9.24
CA VAL A 191 -8.94 23.91 -8.30
C VAL A 191 -8.38 23.04 -7.19
N ILE A 192 -8.03 23.70 -6.08
CA ILE A 192 -7.20 23.09 -5.04
C ILE A 192 -7.97 22.05 -4.24
N ASN A 193 -9.21 22.27 -3.80
CA ASN A 193 -10.01 21.25 -3.11
C ASN A 193 -11.47 21.69 -3.05
N THR A 194 -12.42 20.80 -3.36
CA THR A 194 -13.84 21.05 -3.12
C THR A 194 -14.33 20.12 -2.01
N VAL A 195 -14.52 20.65 -0.81
CA VAL A 195 -15.19 19.93 0.28
C VAL A 195 -16.68 20.27 0.20
N THR A 196 -17.51 19.28 -0.14
CA THR A 196 -18.97 19.44 -0.26
C THR A 196 -19.70 19.36 1.08
N GLY A 197 -19.02 18.89 2.12
CA GLY A 197 -19.51 18.78 3.49
C GLY A 197 -18.92 19.84 4.43
N ASN A 198 -18.71 19.45 5.69
CA ASN A 198 -18.12 20.31 6.71
C ASN A 198 -16.61 20.11 6.76
N ILE A 199 -15.88 21.19 7.03
CA ILE A 199 -14.50 21.15 7.50
C ILE A 199 -14.55 21.46 9.00
N ASP A 200 -14.12 20.52 9.84
CA ASP A 200 -13.92 20.74 11.27
C ASP A 200 -12.42 20.80 11.54
N CYS A 201 -11.94 21.97 11.97
CA CYS A 201 -10.53 22.24 12.19
C CYS A 201 -10.36 23.24 13.34
N GLY A 202 -9.22 23.17 14.04
CA GLY A 202 -8.89 24.13 15.10
C GLY A 202 -8.65 25.53 14.55
N ASP A 203 -7.84 25.62 13.50
CA ASP A 203 -7.51 26.85 12.79
C ASP A 203 -7.59 26.64 11.28
N ALA A 204 -8.04 27.67 10.55
CA ALA A 204 -8.06 27.71 9.10
C ALA A 204 -7.42 29.02 8.62
N TYR A 205 -6.32 28.91 7.89
CA TYR A 205 -5.59 30.05 7.32
C TYR A 205 -6.00 30.28 5.88
N ILE A 206 -6.51 31.48 5.60
CA ILE A 206 -6.89 31.90 4.25
C ILE A 206 -5.90 32.96 3.78
N SER A 207 -5.09 32.63 2.76
CA SER A 207 -4.03 33.50 2.25
C SER A 207 -4.56 34.68 1.43
N GLU A 208 -5.69 34.48 0.75
CA GLU A 208 -6.34 35.51 -0.07
C GLU A 208 -7.78 35.75 0.41
N ASP A 209 -8.76 35.25 -0.34
CA ASP A 209 -10.15 35.64 -0.21
C ASP A 209 -10.99 34.48 0.36
N LEU A 210 -11.64 34.69 1.51
CA LEU A 210 -12.70 33.81 2.01
C LEU A 210 -14.06 34.29 1.51
N THR A 211 -14.60 33.62 0.50
CA THR A 211 -15.96 33.89 0.02
C THR A 211 -16.94 32.94 0.70
N CYS A 212 -17.85 33.48 1.51
CA CYS A 212 -18.88 32.69 2.19
C CYS A 212 -20.22 33.43 2.25
N ARG A 213 -21.33 32.67 2.32
CA ARG A 213 -22.67 33.26 2.41
C ARG A 213 -22.96 33.84 3.80
N ARG A 214 -22.51 33.17 4.86
CA ARG A 214 -22.71 33.55 6.26
C ARG A 214 -21.54 33.07 7.10
N VAL A 215 -21.09 33.93 8.02
CA VAL A 215 -20.13 33.58 9.08
C VAL A 215 -20.89 33.60 10.41
N TYR A 216 -20.70 32.57 11.23
CA TYR A 216 -21.21 32.52 12.59
C TYR A 216 -20.03 32.62 13.57
N GLN A 217 -20.12 33.56 14.52
CA GLN A 217 -19.16 33.68 15.60
C GLN A 217 -19.83 33.24 16.90
N THR A 218 -19.28 32.22 17.57
CA THR A 218 -19.80 31.79 18.88
C THR A 218 -19.27 32.70 19.98
N SER A 219 -20.17 33.38 20.68
CA SER A 219 -19.84 34.38 21.71
C SER A 219 -20.60 34.13 23.02
N ASP A 220 -20.87 32.87 23.32
CA ASP A 220 -21.68 32.43 24.47
C ASP A 220 -21.01 32.74 25.82
N ARG A 221 -21.77 33.26 26.79
CA ARG A 221 -21.27 33.59 28.15
C ARG A 221 -20.67 32.37 28.84
N ARG A 222 -21.20 31.17 28.62
CA ARG A 222 -20.72 29.91 29.23
C ARG A 222 -19.34 29.48 28.75
N ARG A 223 -18.89 30.02 27.61
CA ARG A 223 -17.56 29.78 27.03
C ARG A 223 -16.55 30.87 27.39
N LYS A 224 -16.87 31.73 28.37
CA LYS A 224 -16.07 32.90 28.74
C LYS A 224 -15.95 33.01 30.25
N GLN A 225 -14.81 33.51 30.70
CA GLN A 225 -14.52 33.87 32.07
C GLN A 225 -14.09 35.34 32.14
N ASP A 226 -14.02 35.90 33.35
CA ASP A 226 -13.46 37.23 33.61
C ASP A 226 -14.11 38.36 32.78
N ILE A 227 -15.42 38.29 32.58
CA ILE A 227 -16.17 39.22 31.74
C ILE A 227 -16.36 40.56 32.46
N THR A 228 -15.50 41.52 32.15
CA THR A 228 -15.59 42.91 32.65
C THR A 228 -15.85 43.92 31.52
N PRO A 229 -16.59 45.01 31.78
CA PRO A 229 -16.73 46.09 30.80
C PRO A 229 -15.38 46.74 30.44
N ILE A 230 -15.18 47.08 29.16
CA ILE A 230 -14.03 47.89 28.73
C ILE A 230 -14.15 49.29 29.35
N SER A 231 -13.10 49.78 30.01
CA SER A 231 -13.08 51.13 30.59
C SER A 231 -13.10 52.21 29.50
N GLU A 232 -13.51 53.44 29.83
CA GLU A 232 -13.46 54.53 28.84
C GLU A 232 -12.02 54.89 28.50
N GLU A 233 -11.12 54.80 29.47
CA GLU A 233 -9.71 55.10 29.36
C GLU A 233 -9.01 54.12 28.42
N ALA A 234 -9.20 52.80 28.62
CA ALA A 234 -8.61 51.77 27.77
C ALA A 234 -9.16 51.84 26.33
N ALA A 235 -10.47 52.09 26.19
CA ALA A 235 -11.05 52.27 24.86
C ALA A 235 -10.52 53.53 24.15
N ALA A 236 -10.30 54.62 24.89
CA ALA A 236 -9.76 55.86 24.33
C ALA A 236 -8.28 55.72 23.95
N GLU A 237 -7.48 55.03 24.76
CA GLU A 237 -6.09 54.68 24.46
C GLU A 237 -6.00 53.82 23.19
N ALA A 238 -6.76 52.73 23.13
CA ALA A 238 -6.83 51.86 21.96
C ALA A 238 -7.28 52.61 20.71
N LEU A 239 -8.29 53.48 20.80
CA LEU A 239 -8.77 54.25 19.65
C LEU A 239 -7.71 55.23 19.12
N ARG A 240 -6.88 55.83 19.99
CA ARG A 240 -5.80 56.74 19.57
C ARG A 240 -4.68 56.02 18.82
N ALA A 241 -4.47 54.74 19.12
CA ALA A 241 -3.48 53.92 18.44
C ALA A 241 -3.91 53.52 17.01
N ILE A 242 -5.21 53.57 16.71
CA ILE A 242 -5.75 53.23 15.39
C ILE A 242 -5.53 54.41 14.44
N ILE A 243 -4.53 54.29 13.57
CA ILE A 243 -4.21 55.26 12.52
C ILE A 243 -4.55 54.63 11.16
N PRO A 244 -5.65 55.07 10.50
CA PRO A 244 -6.00 54.57 9.18
C PRO A 244 -4.97 54.96 8.12
N ALA A 245 -4.58 54.01 7.29
CA ALA A 245 -3.65 54.16 6.19
C ALA A 245 -4.19 53.48 4.92
N LYS A 246 -3.78 54.02 3.77
CA LYS A 246 -3.93 53.36 2.46
C LYS A 246 -2.58 52.72 2.11
N TYR A 247 -2.59 51.49 1.64
CA TYR A 247 -1.38 50.75 1.31
C TYR A 247 -1.58 49.85 0.07
N ARG A 248 -0.50 49.22 -0.37
CA ARG A 248 -0.51 48.12 -1.35
C ARG A 248 0.24 46.93 -0.79
N PHE A 249 -0.29 45.73 -1.02
CA PHE A 249 0.43 44.49 -0.71
C PHE A 249 1.63 44.35 -1.65
N ARG A 250 2.77 43.88 -1.13
CA ARG A 250 4.01 43.76 -1.92
C ARG A 250 3.87 42.76 -3.06
N ASP A 251 3.24 41.61 -2.79
CA ASP A 251 3.18 40.52 -3.76
C ASP A 251 2.08 40.74 -4.81
N SER A 252 0.85 41.02 -4.37
CA SER A 252 -0.29 41.16 -5.27
C SER A 252 -0.47 42.57 -5.86
N GLN A 253 0.24 43.57 -5.33
CA GLN A 253 0.06 45.00 -5.66
C GLN A 253 -1.37 45.54 -5.47
N ARG A 254 -2.28 44.74 -4.91
CA ARG A 254 -3.67 45.13 -4.63
C ARG A 254 -3.67 46.26 -3.61
N SER A 255 -4.52 47.26 -3.85
CA SER A 255 -4.70 48.39 -2.92
C SER A 255 -5.58 47.97 -1.75
N GLY A 256 -5.18 48.36 -0.54
CA GLY A 256 -5.91 48.13 0.69
C GLY A 256 -6.07 49.41 1.52
N ILE A 257 -7.02 49.37 2.44
CA ILE A 257 -7.20 50.37 3.50
C ILE A 257 -7.24 49.62 4.83
N GLY A 258 -6.63 50.18 5.86
CA GLY A 258 -6.51 49.52 7.16
C GLY A 258 -5.58 50.29 8.08
N CYS A 259 -4.87 49.58 8.96
CA CYS A 259 -3.91 50.13 9.90
C CYS A 259 -2.57 49.39 9.79
N ILE A 260 -1.49 50.02 10.23
CA ILE A 260 -0.17 49.39 10.32
C ILE A 260 -0.04 48.70 11.67
N ALA A 261 0.21 47.39 11.65
CA ALA A 261 0.16 46.58 12.87
C ALA A 261 1.22 46.98 13.92
N GLN A 262 2.41 47.37 13.46
CA GLN A 262 3.52 47.84 14.28
C GLN A 262 3.17 49.14 15.02
N GLU A 263 2.36 50.02 14.41
CA GLU A 263 1.93 51.27 15.04
C GLU A 263 0.95 51.00 16.17
N ILE A 264 -0.05 50.13 15.93
CA ILE A 264 -1.01 49.72 16.96
C ILE A 264 -0.30 49.01 18.10
N TYR A 265 0.58 48.05 17.80
CA TYR A 265 1.32 47.28 18.81
C TYR A 265 2.15 48.17 19.74
N ARG A 266 2.76 49.24 19.22
CA ARG A 266 3.56 50.18 20.02
C ARG A 266 2.71 51.14 20.85
N ASN A 267 1.52 51.52 20.35
CA ASN A 267 0.77 52.66 20.86
C ASN A 267 -0.49 52.28 21.66
N ALA A 268 -1.03 51.06 21.51
CA ALA A 268 -2.31 50.67 22.09
C ALA A 268 -2.26 50.25 23.57
N GLY A 269 -1.06 50.16 24.15
CA GLY A 269 -0.85 49.64 25.52
C GLY A 269 -1.13 48.14 25.63
N GLU A 270 -0.92 47.57 26.82
CA GLU A 270 -1.21 46.15 27.12
C GLU A 270 -2.67 45.92 27.59
N THR A 271 -3.46 46.98 27.65
CA THR A 271 -4.78 47.03 28.27
C THR A 271 -5.85 46.27 27.47
N LEU A 272 -5.71 46.20 26.14
CA LEU A 272 -6.61 45.50 25.23
C LEU A 272 -5.81 44.71 24.18
N PRO A 273 -6.26 43.52 23.77
CA PRO A 273 -5.58 42.69 22.77
C PRO A 273 -5.78 43.27 21.35
N MET A 274 -5.11 44.38 21.07
CA MET A 274 -5.26 45.14 19.81
C MET A 274 -4.35 44.63 18.69
N ALA A 275 -3.29 43.89 19.01
CA ALA A 275 -2.43 43.24 18.03
C ALA A 275 -1.92 41.92 18.61
N ALA A 276 -1.68 40.94 17.76
CA ALA A 276 -1.05 39.67 18.12
C ALA A 276 0.15 39.39 17.21
N ARG A 277 1.05 38.52 17.64
CA ARG A 277 2.10 37.98 16.78
C ARG A 277 1.62 36.64 16.23
N HIS A 278 1.79 36.45 14.93
CA HIS A 278 1.58 35.19 14.24
C HIS A 278 2.79 34.93 13.38
N GLU A 279 3.53 33.87 13.71
CA GLU A 279 4.86 33.59 13.15
C GLU A 279 5.77 34.85 13.24
N ASP A 280 6.31 35.29 12.11
CA ASP A 280 7.20 36.44 12.01
C ASP A 280 6.47 37.78 11.81
N CYS A 281 5.13 37.76 11.78
CA CYS A 281 4.30 38.93 11.48
C CYS A 281 3.44 39.37 12.67
N LEU A 282 3.05 40.65 12.66
CA LEU A 282 2.01 41.18 13.55
C LEU A 282 0.67 41.18 12.81
N VAL A 283 -0.38 40.70 13.49
CA VAL A 283 -1.74 40.60 12.97
C VAL A 283 -2.70 41.43 13.80
N LEU A 284 -3.72 41.99 13.13
CA LEU A 284 -4.72 42.85 13.75
C LEU A 284 -6.09 42.15 13.77
N PRO A 285 -6.70 41.95 14.96
CA PRO A 285 -8.02 41.36 15.09
C PRO A 285 -9.10 42.40 14.77
N TYR A 286 -9.21 42.81 13.51
CA TYR A 286 -10.15 43.87 13.07
C TYR A 286 -11.59 43.62 13.52
N GLY A 287 -12.04 42.36 13.56
CA GLY A 287 -13.38 41.99 14.05
C GLY A 287 -13.64 42.41 15.51
N SER A 288 -12.60 42.45 16.33
CA SER A 288 -12.69 42.83 17.75
C SER A 288 -12.78 44.35 17.95
N TYR A 289 -12.30 45.16 17.00
CA TYR A 289 -12.28 46.62 17.13
C TYR A 289 -13.67 47.23 17.22
N GLY A 290 -14.69 46.54 16.72
CA GLY A 290 -16.09 46.93 16.88
C GLY A 290 -16.47 47.15 18.35
N ALA A 291 -15.92 46.37 19.28
CA ALA A 291 -16.17 46.54 20.71
C ALA A 291 -15.56 47.84 21.26
N VAL A 292 -14.35 48.20 20.81
CA VAL A 292 -13.68 49.45 21.18
C VAL A 292 -14.48 50.65 20.67
N TYR A 293 -14.87 50.61 19.39
CA TYR A 293 -15.70 51.67 18.80
C TYR A 293 -17.04 51.82 19.51
N ALA A 294 -17.73 50.71 19.80
CA ALA A 294 -19.00 50.72 20.52
C ALA A 294 -18.85 51.37 21.91
N ARG A 295 -17.78 51.07 22.63
CA ARG A 295 -17.51 51.67 23.95
C ARG A 295 -17.29 53.18 23.84
N MET A 296 -16.52 53.64 22.86
CA MET A 296 -16.28 55.07 22.64
C MET A 296 -17.53 55.82 22.16
N ILE A 297 -18.38 55.18 21.36
CA ILE A 297 -19.69 55.72 20.98
C ILE A 297 -20.57 55.92 22.21
N GLN A 298 -20.63 54.94 23.12
CA GLN A 298 -21.37 55.07 24.38
C GLN A 298 -20.83 56.20 25.26
N ALA A 299 -19.50 56.33 25.37
CA ALA A 299 -18.85 57.41 26.11
C ALA A 299 -19.18 58.79 25.52
N ASN A 300 -19.12 58.92 24.19
CA ASN A 300 -19.49 60.15 23.49
C ASN A 300 -20.98 60.48 23.67
N GLN A 301 -21.87 59.49 23.65
CA GLN A 301 -23.29 59.70 23.91
C GLN A 301 -23.54 60.25 25.32
N ARG A 302 -22.83 59.73 26.34
CA ARG A 302 -22.88 60.29 27.70
C ARG A 302 -22.44 61.75 27.74
N ARG A 303 -21.31 62.08 27.11
CA ARG A 303 -20.79 63.46 27.02
C ARG A 303 -21.78 64.40 26.34
N ILE A 304 -22.37 63.98 25.22
CA ILE A 304 -23.39 64.75 24.50
C ILE A 304 -24.60 65.02 25.40
N ASN A 305 -25.06 64.03 26.17
CA ASN A 305 -26.21 64.21 27.06
C ASN A 305 -25.94 65.24 28.15
N VAL A 306 -24.75 65.22 28.76
CA VAL A 306 -24.33 66.22 29.76
C VAL A 306 -24.29 67.62 29.13
N LEU A 307 -23.67 67.75 27.95
CA LEU A 307 -23.61 69.05 27.25
C LEU A 307 -25.00 69.58 26.89
N LYS A 308 -25.93 68.72 26.47
CA LYS A 308 -27.32 69.10 26.19
C LYS A 308 -28.04 69.64 27.42
N GLN A 309 -27.86 69.00 28.59
CA GLN A 309 -28.44 69.47 29.85
C GLN A 309 -27.88 70.83 30.25
N GLU A 310 -26.57 71.01 30.13
CA GLU A 310 -25.90 72.28 30.46
C GLU A 310 -26.35 73.41 29.53
N VAL A 311 -26.48 73.15 28.23
CA VAL A 311 -27.04 74.12 27.27
C VAL A 311 -28.48 74.48 27.62
N LYS A 312 -29.30 73.50 28.03
CA LYS A 312 -30.69 73.76 28.45
C LYS A 312 -30.74 74.65 29.71
N ARG A 313 -29.96 74.32 30.74
CA ARG A 313 -29.85 75.10 31.98
C ARG A 313 -29.48 76.56 31.70
N ARG A 314 -28.45 76.80 30.87
CA ARG A 314 -28.02 78.15 30.51
C ARG A 314 -29.08 78.94 29.74
N LYS A 315 -29.85 78.29 28.85
CA LYS A 315 -30.95 78.94 28.15
C LYS A 315 -32.04 79.39 29.12
N GLU A 316 -32.42 78.53 30.06
CA GLU A 316 -33.41 78.86 31.09
C GLU A 316 -32.94 80.03 31.98
N GLU A 317 -31.67 80.04 32.39
CA GLU A 317 -31.08 81.15 33.18
C GLU A 317 -31.03 82.50 32.42
N THR A 318 -30.88 82.45 31.09
CA THR A 318 -30.87 83.65 30.26
C THR A 318 -32.30 84.18 30.02
N SER A 319 -33.29 83.29 30.00
CA SER A 319 -34.71 83.65 29.84
C SER A 319 -35.36 84.23 31.11
N VAL A 320 -34.76 84.07 32.29
CA VAL A 320 -35.27 84.60 33.58
C VAL A 320 -34.77 86.03 33.88
N LYS A 321 -33.88 86.60 33.05
CA LYS A 321 -33.32 87.96 33.23
C LYS A 321 -34.03 89.09 32.44
N LEU A 322 -35.30 88.92 32.09
CA LEU A 322 -36.19 89.97 31.55
C LEU A 322 -37.35 90.20 32.52
#